data_AF-A0A971Z037-F1
#
_entry.id   AF-A0A971Z037-F1
#
_cell.length_a   1.000
_cell.length_b   1.000
_cell.length_c   1.000
_cell.angle_alpha   90.00
_cell.angle_beta   90.00
_cell.angle_gamma   90.00
#
_symmetry.space_group_name_H-M   'P 1'
#
loop_
_entity.id
_entity.type
_entity.pdbx_description
1 polymer ?
#
loop_
_entity_poly.entity_id
_entity_poly.type
_entity_poly.pdbx_seq_one_letter_code
_entity_poly.pdbx_strand_id
1 'polypeptide(L)'
;MSLAEKVGYLRGLLEGSDFLGGDPKTKAVWEAVVDVLDSIIDDLYTLDEVQSELEDYVRAVDDDLSLLESEFYGEDDEDDGSIELECPECGEIVCFDEDLLYEDNVEITCFNCGAVVYSAEDIDEDDNDAEDDDDEEDDD
;
A
#
# COMPACT_ATOMS: atom_id res chain seq x y z
N MET A 1 -8.28 -29.51 -18.18
CA MET A 1 -8.96 -28.95 -19.36
C MET A 1 -8.80 -27.45 -19.35
N SER A 2 -7.93 -26.92 -20.20
CA SER A 2 -7.78 -25.48 -20.47
C SER A 2 -9.02 -24.90 -21.14
N LEU A 3 -9.15 -23.58 -21.20
CA LEU A 3 -10.26 -22.93 -21.90
C LEU A 3 -10.25 -23.30 -23.40
N ALA A 4 -9.06 -23.32 -24.02
CA ALA A 4 -8.87 -23.75 -25.41
C ALA A 4 -9.33 -25.20 -25.64
N GLU A 5 -9.02 -26.13 -24.73
CA GLU A 5 -9.49 -27.52 -24.83
C GLU A 5 -11.02 -27.62 -24.73
N LYS A 6 -11.66 -26.77 -23.92
CA LYS A 6 -13.13 -26.72 -23.80
C LYS A 6 -13.78 -26.14 -25.05
N VAL A 7 -13.22 -25.06 -25.63
CA VAL A 7 -13.75 -24.47 -26.87
C VAL A 7 -13.52 -25.40 -28.05
N GLY A 8 -12.37 -26.07 -28.14
CA GLY A 8 -12.13 -27.13 -29.12
C GLY A 8 -13.10 -28.31 -29.00
N TYR A 9 -13.47 -28.71 -27.77
CA TYR A 9 -14.51 -29.71 -27.55
C TYR A 9 -15.89 -29.25 -28.05
N LEU A 10 -16.26 -27.98 -27.83
CA LEU A 10 -17.51 -27.40 -28.35
C LEU A 10 -17.52 -27.37 -29.89
N ARG A 11 -16.40 -27.01 -30.52
CA ARG A 11 -16.25 -27.05 -31.99
C ARG A 11 -16.46 -28.47 -32.53
N GLY A 12 -15.84 -29.47 -31.90
CA GLY A 12 -16.02 -30.87 -32.27
C GLY A 12 -17.46 -31.38 -32.10
N LEU A 13 -18.16 -30.94 -31.05
CA LEU A 13 -19.58 -31.23 -30.85
C LEU A 13 -20.45 -30.64 -31.95
N LEU A 14 -20.18 -29.40 -32.37
CA LEU A 14 -20.90 -28.72 -33.45
C LEU A 14 -20.68 -29.36 -34.82
N GLU A 15 -19.52 -29.96 -35.07
CA GLU A 15 -19.21 -30.66 -36.31
C GLU A 15 -19.74 -32.10 -36.35
N GLY A 16 -19.69 -32.81 -35.22
CA GLY A 16 -19.92 -34.25 -35.14
C GLY A 16 -21.37 -34.69 -34.89
N SER A 17 -22.29 -33.77 -34.63
CA SER A 17 -23.66 -34.13 -34.27
C SER A 17 -24.70 -33.27 -34.97
N ASP A 18 -25.83 -33.87 -35.34
CA ASP A 18 -27.03 -33.18 -35.85
C ASP A 18 -27.77 -32.40 -34.72
N PHE A 19 -27.01 -31.96 -33.72
CA PHE A 19 -27.45 -31.38 -32.45
C PHE A 19 -28.32 -30.13 -32.63
N LEU A 20 -28.10 -29.40 -33.73
CA LEU A 20 -28.82 -28.16 -34.04
C LEU A 20 -30.03 -28.37 -34.96
N GLY A 21 -30.45 -29.62 -35.18
CA GLY A 21 -31.70 -29.93 -35.90
C GLY A 21 -31.69 -29.52 -37.39
N GLY A 22 -30.50 -29.41 -37.99
CA GLY A 22 -30.31 -29.17 -39.43
C GLY A 22 -30.60 -27.75 -39.92
N ASP A 23 -31.00 -26.80 -39.07
CA ASP A 23 -31.18 -25.40 -39.49
C ASP A 23 -29.82 -24.71 -39.70
N PRO A 24 -29.48 -24.31 -40.94
CA PRO A 24 -28.18 -23.73 -41.26
C PRO A 24 -27.94 -22.40 -40.55
N LYS A 25 -29.01 -21.65 -40.20
CA LYS A 25 -28.86 -20.38 -39.46
C LYS A 25 -28.43 -20.63 -38.02
N THR A 26 -29.03 -21.63 -37.37
CA THR A 26 -28.66 -22.02 -36.00
C THR A 26 -27.19 -22.47 -35.94
N LYS A 27 -26.72 -23.24 -36.92
CA LYS A 27 -25.31 -23.64 -37.02
C LYS A 27 -24.37 -22.44 -37.17
N ALA A 28 -24.69 -21.52 -38.07
CA ALA A 28 -23.87 -20.33 -38.30
C ALA A 28 -23.75 -19.44 -37.04
N VAL A 29 -24.81 -19.33 -36.23
CA VAL A 29 -24.76 -18.58 -34.96
C VAL A 29 -23.82 -19.25 -33.96
N TRP A 30 -23.87 -20.57 -33.82
CA TRP A 30 -23.00 -21.28 -32.89
C TRP A 30 -21.53 -21.29 -33.31
N GLU A 31 -21.26 -21.41 -34.61
CA GLU A 31 -19.90 -21.25 -35.15
C GLU A 31 -19.35 -19.85 -34.81
N ALA A 32 -20.14 -18.80 -35.05
CA ALA A 32 -19.74 -17.44 -34.69
C ALA A 32 -19.51 -17.27 -33.17
N VAL A 33 -20.31 -17.92 -32.31
CA VAL A 33 -20.10 -17.89 -30.85
C VAL A 33 -18.78 -18.58 -30.48
N VAL A 34 -18.47 -19.73 -31.07
CA VAL A 34 -17.21 -20.43 -30.83
C VAL A 34 -16.01 -19.62 -31.31
N ASP A 35 -16.10 -18.97 -32.47
CA ASP A 35 -15.05 -18.08 -32.98
C ASP A 35 -14.80 -16.87 -32.06
N VAL A 36 -15.86 -16.30 -31.48
CA VAL A 36 -15.73 -15.23 -30.47
C VAL A 36 -15.06 -15.77 -29.20
N LEU A 37 -15.40 -16.99 -28.76
CA LEU A 37 -14.74 -17.60 -27.60
C LEU A 37 -13.26 -17.88 -27.86
N ASP A 38 -12.88 -18.31 -29.07
CA ASP A 38 -11.48 -18.47 -29.48
C ASP A 38 -10.75 -17.11 -29.43
N SER A 39 -11.37 -16.05 -29.96
CA SER A 39 -10.79 -14.69 -29.92
C SER A 39 -10.60 -14.18 -28.50
N ILE A 40 -11.56 -14.42 -27.60
CA ILE A 40 -11.44 -14.06 -26.18
C ILE A 40 -10.28 -14.81 -25.51
N ILE A 41 -10.05 -16.07 -25.87
CA ILE A 41 -8.94 -16.85 -25.35
C ILE A 41 -7.60 -16.23 -25.77
N ASP A 42 -7.47 -15.83 -27.03
CA ASP A 42 -6.25 -15.17 -27.55
C ASP A 42 -6.00 -13.82 -26.86
N ASP A 43 -7.06 -13.01 -26.68
CA ASP A 43 -6.99 -11.74 -25.94
C ASP A 43 -6.56 -11.96 -24.48
N LEU A 44 -7.06 -13.02 -23.83
CA LEU A 44 -6.70 -13.37 -22.46
C LEU A 44 -5.22 -13.78 -22.34
N TYR A 45 -4.68 -14.52 -23.31
CA TYR A 45 -3.25 -14.87 -23.32
C TYR A 45 -2.37 -13.63 -23.51
N THR A 46 -2.80 -12.71 -24.37
CA THR A 46 -2.09 -11.43 -24.56
C THR A 46 -2.13 -10.59 -23.29
N LEU A 47 -3.28 -10.55 -22.60
CA LEU A 47 -3.42 -9.84 -21.34
C LEU A 47 -2.52 -10.42 -20.23
N ASP A 48 -2.43 -11.75 -20.15
CA ASP A 48 -1.56 -12.47 -19.20
C ASP A 48 -0.08 -12.10 -19.42
N GLU A 49 0.36 -12.03 -20.67
CA GLU A 49 1.73 -11.61 -21.01
C GLU A 49 2.01 -10.16 -20.58
N VAL A 50 1.12 -9.23 -20.93
CA VAL A 50 1.26 -7.81 -20.53
C VAL A 50 1.20 -7.65 -19.01
N GLN A 51 0.38 -8.44 -18.32
CA GLN A 51 0.33 -8.41 -16.85
C GLN A 51 1.66 -8.88 -16.26
N SER A 52 2.25 -9.96 -16.79
CA SER A 52 3.56 -10.44 -16.34
C SER A 52 4.64 -9.37 -16.52
N GLU A 53 4.65 -8.66 -17.65
CA GLU A 53 5.58 -7.55 -17.88
C GLU A 53 5.38 -6.40 -16.89
N LEU A 54 4.13 -6.08 -16.55
CA LEU A 54 3.81 -5.06 -15.56
C LEU A 54 4.27 -5.46 -14.15
N GLU A 55 4.10 -6.73 -13.77
CA GLU A 55 4.58 -7.25 -12.49
C GLU A 55 6.11 -7.09 -12.36
N ASP A 56 6.86 -7.38 -13.42
CA ASP A 56 8.30 -7.17 -13.46
C ASP A 56 8.68 -5.69 -13.36
N TYR A 57 7.94 -4.81 -14.04
CA TYR A 57 8.16 -3.37 -13.94
C TYR A 57 7.88 -2.84 -12.52
N VAL A 58 6.80 -3.29 -11.88
CA VAL A 58 6.48 -2.91 -10.50
C VAL A 58 7.54 -3.40 -9.53
N ARG A 59 8.03 -4.64 -9.70
CA ARG A 59 9.15 -5.15 -8.90
C ARG A 59 10.40 -4.29 -9.07
N ALA A 60 10.73 -3.88 -10.30
CA ALA A 60 11.88 -3.00 -10.52
C ALA A 60 11.74 -1.65 -9.80
N VAL A 61 10.53 -1.08 -9.79
CA VAL A 61 10.25 0.16 -9.05
C VAL A 61 10.38 -0.05 -7.54
N ASP A 62 9.88 -1.18 -7.02
CA ASP A 62 9.99 -1.54 -5.60
C ASP A 62 11.46 -1.69 -5.17
N ASP A 63 12.26 -2.41 -5.96
CA ASP A 63 13.69 -2.58 -5.73
C ASP A 63 14.45 -1.23 -5.75
N ASP A 64 14.14 -0.35 -6.71
CA ASP A 64 14.74 0.98 -6.82
C ASP A 64 14.37 1.88 -5.63
N LEU A 65 13.11 1.81 -5.16
CA LEU A 65 12.65 2.56 -3.99
C LEU A 65 13.29 2.03 -2.70
N SER A 66 13.43 0.72 -2.55
CA SER A 66 14.12 0.11 -1.41
C SER A 66 15.59 0.54 -1.35
N LEU A 67 16.26 0.64 -2.50
CA LEU A 67 17.63 1.16 -2.56
C LEU A 67 17.69 2.63 -2.16
N LEU A 68 16.75 3.45 -2.63
CA LEU A 68 16.68 4.86 -2.25
C LEU A 68 16.42 5.03 -0.75
N GLU A 69 15.53 4.22 -0.19
CA GLU A 69 15.24 4.19 1.24
C GLU A 69 16.51 3.88 2.03
N SER A 70 17.22 2.82 1.66
CA SER A 70 18.50 2.45 2.26
C SER A 70 19.58 3.54 2.12
N GLU A 71 19.64 4.25 0.98
CA GLU A 71 20.64 5.33 0.78
C GLU A 71 20.30 6.59 1.58
N PHE A 72 19.01 6.91 1.73
CA PHE A 72 18.55 8.16 2.35
C PHE A 72 18.31 8.04 3.86
N TYR A 73 17.70 6.94 4.30
CA TYR A 73 17.39 6.65 5.70
C TYR A 73 18.42 5.71 6.35
N GLY A 74 19.29 5.04 5.58
CA GLY A 74 20.27 4.09 6.13
C GLY A 74 19.66 2.72 6.45
N GLU A 75 20.49 1.68 6.56
CA GLU A 75 20.05 0.33 7.00
C GLU A 75 20.05 0.16 8.54
N ASP A 76 20.32 1.22 9.30
CA ASP A 76 20.66 1.19 10.73
C ASP A 76 19.83 2.23 11.50
N ASP A 77 18.51 2.25 11.28
CA ASP A 77 17.53 2.97 12.13
C ASP A 77 17.35 2.23 13.47
N GLU A 78 18.41 2.23 14.27
CA GLU A 78 18.28 2.27 15.72
C GLU A 78 19.03 3.53 16.19
N ASP A 79 18.32 4.65 16.29
CA ASP A 79 18.72 5.89 17.00
C ASP A 79 19.53 6.93 16.18
N ASP A 80 18.95 7.46 15.11
CA ASP A 80 19.42 8.66 14.43
C ASP A 80 18.55 9.89 14.75
N GLY A 81 18.19 10.07 16.03
CA GLY A 81 17.65 11.34 16.52
C GLY A 81 16.35 11.75 15.83
N SER A 82 15.49 10.82 15.45
CA SER A 82 14.14 11.08 14.94
C SER A 82 13.10 10.74 16.02
N ILE A 83 12.05 11.57 16.13
CA ILE A 83 11.01 11.46 17.16
C ILE A 83 9.67 11.19 16.51
N GLU A 84 8.97 10.18 17.02
CA GLU A 84 7.61 9.83 16.62
C GLU A 84 6.60 10.28 17.67
N LEU A 85 5.61 11.09 17.27
CA LEU A 85 4.49 11.51 18.11
C LEU A 85 3.15 11.14 17.46
N GLU A 86 2.22 10.60 18.26
CA GLU A 86 0.85 10.34 17.82
C GLU A 86 0.04 11.64 17.83
N CYS A 87 -0.58 11.99 16.70
CA CYS A 87 -1.42 13.17 16.61
C CYS A 87 -2.68 13.02 17.48
N PRO A 88 -2.94 13.93 18.43
CA PRO A 88 -4.06 13.81 19.38
C PRO A 88 -5.45 13.89 18.72
N GLU A 89 -5.55 14.49 17.53
CA GLU A 89 -6.83 14.69 16.83
C GLU A 89 -7.21 13.53 15.90
N CYS A 90 -6.22 12.87 15.27
CA CYS A 90 -6.49 11.86 14.24
C CYS A 90 -5.79 10.51 14.43
N GLY A 91 -4.86 10.40 15.39
CA GLY A 91 -4.14 9.15 15.68
C GLY A 91 -3.07 8.79 14.64
N GLU A 92 -2.73 9.70 13.73
CA GLU A 92 -1.65 9.50 12.75
C GLU A 92 -0.29 9.72 13.43
N ILE A 93 0.70 8.88 13.09
CA ILE A 93 2.07 9.02 13.61
C ILE A 93 2.80 10.09 12.82
N VAL A 94 3.29 11.12 13.49
CA VAL A 94 4.11 12.19 12.92
C VAL A 94 5.55 11.95 13.32
N CYS A 95 6.43 11.82 12.34
CA CYS A 95 7.88 11.63 12.53
C CYS A 95 8.64 12.89 12.08
N PHE A 96 9.59 13.35 12.90
CA PHE A 96 10.41 14.54 12.66
C PHE A 96 11.76 14.47 13.39
N ASP A 97 12.74 15.26 12.96
CA ASP A 97 14.08 15.27 13.55
C ASP A 97 14.09 15.87 14.97
N GLU A 98 14.80 15.25 15.91
CA GLU A 98 15.03 15.69 17.30
C GLU A 98 15.65 17.09 17.35
N ASP A 99 16.46 17.45 16.36
CA ASP A 99 17.05 18.79 16.22
C ASP A 99 15.97 19.90 16.26
N LEU A 100 14.76 19.62 15.78
CA LEU A 100 13.63 20.56 15.79
C LEU A 100 13.07 20.83 17.19
N LEU A 101 13.35 19.97 18.18
CA LEU A 101 12.97 20.22 19.58
C LEU A 101 13.85 21.29 20.24
N TYR A 102 15.08 21.48 19.74
CA TYR A 102 16.04 22.44 20.30
C TYR A 102 15.99 23.80 19.57
N GLU A 103 15.17 23.94 18.54
CA GLU A 103 14.97 25.20 17.83
C GLU A 103 13.86 26.05 18.47
N ASP A 104 14.22 27.25 18.92
CA ASP A 104 13.27 28.23 19.44
C ASP A 104 12.27 28.64 18.33
N ASN A 105 10.96 28.55 18.62
CA ASN A 105 9.83 28.88 17.73
C ASN A 105 9.52 27.88 16.58
N VAL A 106 9.77 26.58 16.76
CA VAL A 106 9.27 25.56 15.84
C VAL A 106 7.89 25.03 16.25
N GLU A 107 7.02 24.87 15.25
CA GLU A 107 5.68 24.28 15.37
C GLU A 107 5.57 23.11 14.39
N ILE A 108 5.27 21.92 14.90
CA ILE A 108 5.15 20.69 14.11
C ILE A 108 3.67 20.39 13.93
N THR A 109 3.22 20.32 12.68
CA THR A 109 1.82 20.07 12.33
C THR A 109 1.63 18.72 11.69
N CYS A 110 0.51 18.06 11.98
CA CYS A 110 0.11 16.81 11.35
C CYS A 110 -0.29 17.03 9.87
N PHE A 111 0.27 16.25 8.94
CA PHE A 111 -0.08 16.31 7.51
C PHE A 111 -1.53 15.90 7.19
N ASN A 112 -2.12 15.05 8.02
CA ASN A 112 -3.46 14.52 7.79
C ASN A 112 -4.57 15.52 8.19
N CYS A 113 -4.43 16.19 9.33
CA CYS A 113 -5.48 17.05 9.88
C CYS A 113 -5.06 18.53 10.09
N GLY A 114 -3.77 18.85 9.99
CA GLY A 114 -3.25 20.19 10.21
C GLY A 114 -3.21 20.63 11.69
N ALA A 115 -3.51 19.73 12.63
CA ALA A 115 -3.38 20.01 14.05
C ALA A 115 -1.90 20.11 14.47
N VAL A 116 -1.62 20.94 15.46
CA VAL A 116 -0.29 21.08 16.07
C VAL A 116 -0.02 19.89 16.96
N VAL A 117 1.09 19.20 16.72
CA VAL A 117 1.51 18.01 17.47
C VAL A 117 2.59 18.36 18.48
N TYR A 118 3.42 19.37 18.19
CA TYR A 118 4.43 19.90 19.12
C TYR A 118 4.63 21.40 18.88
N SER A 119 4.85 22.15 19.96
CA SER A 119 5.29 23.55 19.92
C SER A 119 6.35 23.81 20.99
N ALA A 120 7.40 24.54 20.62
CA ALA A 120 8.48 24.91 21.56
C ALA A 120 8.02 25.88 22.66
N GLU A 121 6.84 26.51 22.50
CA GLU A 121 6.28 27.48 23.46
C GLU A 121 5.53 26.82 24.63
N ASP A 122 5.26 25.50 24.57
CA ASP A 122 4.49 24.77 25.59
C ASP A 122 5.34 24.20 26.76
N ILE A 123 6.65 24.49 26.82
CA ILE A 123 7.59 23.88 27.79
C ILE A 123 7.58 24.58 29.19
N ASP A 124 6.85 25.68 29.37
CA ASP A 124 7.02 26.58 30.52
C ASP A 124 6.08 26.36 31.74
N GLU A 125 5.34 25.25 31.89
CA GLU A 125 4.29 25.16 32.95
C GLU A 125 4.26 23.93 33.89
N ASP A 126 5.34 23.17 34.13
CA ASP A 126 5.25 22.06 35.14
C ASP A 126 6.52 21.71 35.96
N ASP A 127 7.43 22.66 36.17
CA ASP A 127 8.66 22.43 36.96
C ASP A 127 8.85 23.45 38.11
N ASN A 128 7.80 23.66 38.92
CA ASN A 128 7.91 24.34 40.22
C ASN A 128 6.92 23.76 41.22
N ASP A 129 7.39 22.84 42.07
CA ASP A 129 7.04 22.79 43.49
C ASP A 129 8.09 21.96 44.24
N ALA A 130 9.25 22.57 44.43
CA ALA A 130 10.14 22.24 45.54
C ALA A 130 9.68 23.06 46.76
N GLU A 131 9.02 22.41 47.73
CA GLU A 131 9.00 22.92 49.11
C GLU A 131 9.81 21.97 50.00
N ASP A 132 11.06 22.39 50.23
CA ASP A 132 11.81 22.13 51.46
C ASP A 132 10.99 22.69 52.64
N ASP A 133 10.68 21.83 53.62
CA ASP A 133 10.43 22.26 54.99
C ASP A 133 11.27 21.34 55.90
N ASP A 134 12.53 21.73 56.06
CA ASP A 134 13.37 21.38 57.20
C ASP A 134 12.75 22.03 58.46
N ASP A 135 12.38 21.22 59.45
CA ASP A 135 12.52 21.63 60.85
C ASP A 135 12.76 20.40 61.73
N GLU A 136 13.95 20.40 62.32
CA GLU A 136 14.49 19.48 63.32
C GLU A 136 13.63 19.47 64.60
N GLU A 137 13.55 18.33 65.29
CA GLU A 137 14.03 18.23 66.69
C GLU A 137 13.97 16.78 67.20
N ASP A 138 15.11 16.37 67.78
CA ASP A 138 15.38 15.16 68.55
C ASP A 138 14.39 14.94 69.72
N ASP A 139 14.11 13.68 70.07
CA ASP A 139 14.51 13.05 71.36
C ASP A 139 13.71 11.77 71.68
N ASP A 140 14.48 10.78 72.18
CA ASP A 140 14.16 9.52 72.90
C ASP A 140 13.61 8.27 72.17
#